data_AF-A0A974UCF8-F1
#
_entry.id   AF-A0A974UCF8-F1
#
_cell.length_a   1.000
_cell.length_b   1.000
_cell.length_c   1.000
_cell.angle_alpha   90.00
_cell.angle_beta   90.00
_cell.angle_gamma   90.00
#
_symmetry.space_group_name_H-M   'P 1'
#
loop_
_entity.id
_entity.type
_entity.pdbx_description
1 polymer ?
#
loop_
_entity_poly.entity_id
_entity_poly.type
_entity_poly.pdbx_seq_one_letter_code
_entity_poly.pdbx_strand_id
1 'polypeptide(L)'
;MPWPATHVLVAETAYPLYFKHLDHQAFIIGTCYPDIRYPAQIERDLTHIHNVTIEEMQTQTGFRAGLLFHTYVDDYWNDYIGQYKARLYNLVPKRRPTFHTLKILQDLYLYNQLDHWDSITSEMKVILPEELTFGASEQAVKDWHAMLQHYLSKPPQKSDLEMLSLTLPPDMVEDIHVFYTSFQGVTFLDNILIQFYPEIKAYLESISVSTVNLS
;
A
#
# COMPACT_ATOMS: atom_id res chain seq x y z
N MET A 1 -4.34 4.45 3.87
CA MET A 1 -4.01 3.18 3.21
C MET A 1 -3.89 3.37 1.73
N PRO A 2 -2.69 3.65 1.24
CA PRO A 2 -2.36 3.62 -0.19
C PRO A 2 -2.85 2.33 -0.87
N TRP A 3 -2.76 2.28 -2.20
CA TRP A 3 -2.99 1.05 -2.95
C TRP A 3 -1.67 0.26 -3.12
N PRO A 4 -1.72 -0.98 -3.63
CA PRO A 4 -0.58 -1.89 -3.60
C PRO A 4 0.72 -1.33 -4.20
N ALA A 5 0.67 -0.48 -5.24
CA ALA A 5 1.88 0.01 -5.88
C ALA A 5 2.65 0.98 -4.97
N THR A 6 1.95 1.89 -4.28
CA THR A 6 2.62 2.78 -3.31
C THR A 6 3.20 2.00 -2.13
N HIS A 7 2.50 0.96 -1.64
CA HIS A 7 3.04 0.09 -0.58
C HIS A 7 4.33 -0.60 -1.02
N VAL A 8 4.33 -1.22 -2.21
CA VAL A 8 5.52 -1.88 -2.76
C VAL A 8 6.67 -0.88 -2.95
N LEU A 9 6.40 0.29 -3.53
CA LEU A 9 7.43 1.31 -3.74
C LEU A 9 8.14 1.71 -2.43
N VAL A 10 7.36 1.92 -1.37
CA VAL A 10 7.91 2.27 -0.05
C VAL A 10 8.64 1.08 0.57
N ALA A 11 8.11 -0.13 0.40
CA ALA A 11 8.73 -1.37 0.88
C ALA A 11 10.10 -1.61 0.22
N GLU A 12 10.21 -1.44 -1.10
CA GLU A 12 11.48 -1.52 -1.83
C GLU A 12 12.50 -0.47 -1.38
N THR A 13 12.03 0.70 -0.96
CA THR A 13 12.90 1.74 -0.38
C THR A 13 13.40 1.35 1.01
N ALA A 14 12.53 0.78 1.85
CA ALA A 14 12.85 0.39 3.22
C ALA A 14 13.68 -0.89 3.30
N TYR A 15 13.49 -1.82 2.34
CA TYR A 15 14.11 -3.13 2.35
C TYR A 15 15.64 -3.11 2.49
N PRO A 16 16.41 -2.39 1.64
CA PRO A 16 17.87 -2.36 1.77
C PRO A 16 18.35 -1.67 3.05
N LEU A 17 17.54 -0.81 3.66
CA LEU A 17 17.86 -0.07 4.88
C LEU A 17 17.71 -0.95 6.12
N TYR A 18 16.65 -1.78 6.17
CA TYR A 18 16.21 -2.42 7.41
C TYR A 18 16.08 -3.94 7.32
N PHE A 19 15.72 -4.47 6.15
CA PHE A 19 15.23 -5.84 6.01
C PHE A 19 16.07 -6.70 5.08
N LYS A 20 17.24 -6.23 4.64
CA LYS A 20 18.12 -6.94 3.69
C LYS A 20 18.55 -8.34 4.14
N HIS A 21 18.45 -8.65 5.43
CA HIS A 21 18.76 -9.96 6.01
C HIS A 21 17.57 -10.93 5.98
N LEU A 22 16.39 -10.46 5.62
CA LEU A 22 15.18 -11.28 5.49
C LEU A 22 15.04 -11.84 4.07
N ASP A 23 14.04 -12.68 3.86
CA ASP A 23 13.65 -13.12 2.53
C ASP A 23 12.83 -12.02 1.84
N HIS A 24 13.34 -11.53 0.70
CA HIS A 24 12.77 -10.39 -0.03
C HIS A 24 11.38 -10.69 -0.59
N GLN A 25 11.23 -11.84 -1.26
CA GLN A 25 9.95 -12.28 -1.82
C GLN A 25 8.88 -12.36 -0.72
N ALA A 26 9.22 -12.96 0.42
CA ALA A 26 8.29 -13.06 1.54
C ALA A 26 7.94 -11.69 2.10
N PHE A 27 8.90 -10.76 2.19
CA PHE A 27 8.64 -9.39 2.63
C PHE A 27 7.68 -8.64 1.71
N ILE A 28 7.83 -8.77 0.39
CA ILE A 28 6.94 -8.12 -0.58
C ILE A 28 5.55 -8.75 -0.57
N ILE A 29 5.44 -10.08 -0.55
CA ILE A 29 4.15 -10.78 -0.40
C ILE A 29 3.46 -10.34 0.91
N GLY A 30 4.20 -10.32 2.02
CA GLY A 30 3.72 -9.86 3.31
C GLY A 30 3.22 -8.42 3.30
N THR A 31 3.92 -7.52 2.59
CA THR A 31 3.53 -6.11 2.44
C THR A 31 2.20 -5.97 1.70
N CYS A 32 1.91 -6.82 0.73
CA CYS A 32 0.68 -6.78 -0.03
C CYS A 32 -0.47 -7.58 0.62
N TYR A 33 -0.18 -8.43 1.60
CA TYR A 33 -1.17 -9.35 2.17
C TYR A 33 -2.37 -8.67 2.86
N PRO A 34 -2.22 -7.62 3.70
CA PRO A 34 -3.30 -7.18 4.59
C PRO A 34 -4.61 -6.79 3.91
N ASP A 35 -4.55 -6.32 2.67
CA ASP A 35 -5.72 -5.93 1.89
C ASP A 35 -6.51 -7.10 1.29
N ILE A 36 -5.98 -8.34 1.33
CA ILE A 36 -6.77 -9.55 1.03
C ILE A 36 -8.02 -9.66 1.91
N ARG A 37 -8.04 -8.96 3.05
CA ARG A 37 -9.16 -8.95 3.99
C ARG A 37 -10.50 -8.63 3.34
N TYR A 38 -10.51 -7.81 2.28
CA TYR A 38 -11.75 -7.44 1.62
C TYR A 38 -12.34 -8.63 0.84
N PRO A 39 -11.63 -9.24 -0.12
CA PRO A 39 -12.15 -10.42 -0.81
C PRO A 39 -12.27 -11.67 0.09
N ALA A 40 -11.40 -11.82 1.10
CA ALA A 40 -11.41 -12.98 2.00
C ALA A 40 -12.29 -12.81 3.25
N GLN A 41 -12.93 -11.65 3.44
CA GLN A 41 -13.76 -11.32 4.61
C GLN A 41 -13.04 -11.53 5.96
N ILE A 42 -11.77 -11.13 6.02
CA ILE A 42 -10.95 -11.24 7.23
C ILE A 42 -11.10 -9.96 8.07
N GLU A 43 -11.14 -10.12 9.39
CA GLU A 43 -11.17 -9.00 10.32
C GLU A 43 -9.89 -8.16 10.20
N ARG A 44 -10.05 -6.83 10.17
CA ARG A 44 -8.93 -5.89 9.95
C ARG A 44 -7.82 -6.08 10.98
N ASP A 45 -8.18 -6.25 12.24
CA ASP A 45 -7.23 -6.30 13.36
C ASP A 45 -6.33 -7.54 13.33
N LEU A 46 -6.66 -8.55 12.52
CA LEU A 46 -5.81 -9.73 12.32
C LEU A 46 -4.62 -9.43 11.40
N THR A 47 -4.80 -8.50 10.45
CA THR A 47 -3.79 -8.19 9.42
C THR A 47 -3.18 -6.80 9.57
N HIS A 48 -3.80 -5.90 10.32
CA HIS A 48 -3.33 -4.53 10.55
C HIS A 48 -2.92 -4.35 12.00
N ILE A 49 -1.62 -4.47 12.26
CA ILE A 49 -1.07 -4.44 13.62
C ILE A 49 -0.28 -3.16 13.79
N HIS A 50 -0.79 -2.30 14.65
CA HIS A 50 -0.29 -0.94 14.88
C HIS A 50 0.74 -0.88 16.01
N ASN A 51 1.45 0.25 16.08
CA ASN A 51 2.43 0.57 17.14
C ASN A 51 3.62 -0.39 17.22
N VAL A 52 4.05 -0.95 16.09
CA VAL A 52 5.25 -1.78 16.00
C VAL A 52 6.40 -0.94 15.45
N THR A 53 7.57 -0.99 16.08
CA THR A 53 8.74 -0.25 15.61
C THR A 53 9.45 -0.98 14.47
N ILE A 54 10.27 -0.25 13.70
CA ILE A 54 11.07 -0.87 12.64
C ILE A 54 12.02 -1.93 13.23
N GLU A 55 12.61 -1.69 14.41
CA GLU A 55 13.48 -2.64 15.09
C GLU A 55 12.75 -3.95 15.43
N GLU A 56 11.51 -3.86 15.93
CA GLU A 56 10.68 -5.04 16.22
C GLU A 56 10.30 -5.83 14.96
N MET A 57 10.11 -5.14 13.83
CA MET A 57 9.85 -5.79 12.53
C MET A 57 11.08 -6.56 12.03
N GLN A 58 12.30 -6.05 12.28
CA GLN A 58 13.54 -6.71 11.84
C GLN A 58 13.79 -8.07 12.48
N THR A 59 13.16 -8.36 13.63
CA THR A 59 13.28 -9.65 14.31
C THR A 59 12.26 -10.69 13.83
N GLN A 60 11.42 -10.35 12.85
CA GLN A 60 10.36 -11.22 12.33
C GLN A 60 10.81 -12.02 11.11
N THR A 61 9.98 -12.95 10.65
CA THR A 61 10.13 -13.55 9.31
C THR A 61 9.88 -12.50 8.23
N GLY A 62 10.37 -12.73 7.00
CA GLY A 62 10.16 -11.79 5.88
C GLY A 62 8.69 -11.44 5.69
N PHE A 63 7.82 -12.46 5.60
CA PHE A 63 6.37 -12.27 5.48
C PHE A 63 5.79 -11.42 6.62
N ARG A 64 6.13 -11.75 7.87
CA ARG A 64 5.59 -11.04 9.02
C ARG A 64 6.11 -9.61 9.10
N ALA A 65 7.37 -9.37 8.80
CA ALA A 65 7.93 -8.02 8.71
C ALA A 65 7.21 -7.20 7.63
N GLY A 66 6.95 -7.77 6.45
CA GLY A 66 6.18 -7.11 5.38
C GLY A 66 4.76 -6.74 5.81
N LEU A 67 4.05 -7.68 6.44
CA LEU A 67 2.69 -7.46 6.96
C LEU A 67 2.63 -6.31 7.96
N LEU A 68 3.61 -6.23 8.87
CA LEU A 68 3.72 -5.14 9.83
C LEU A 68 4.09 -3.82 9.15
N PHE A 69 5.00 -3.89 8.17
CA PHE A 69 5.43 -2.72 7.40
C PHE A 69 4.30 -2.12 6.57
N HIS A 70 3.38 -2.93 6.04
CA HIS A 70 2.15 -2.42 5.41
C HIS A 70 1.39 -1.46 6.35
N THR A 71 1.18 -1.89 7.60
CA THR A 71 0.46 -1.09 8.60
C THR A 71 1.23 0.17 8.98
N TYR A 72 2.56 0.09 9.00
CA TYR A 72 3.42 1.26 9.20
C TYR A 72 3.24 2.31 8.10
N VAL A 73 3.20 1.89 6.83
CA VAL A 73 2.96 2.78 5.68
C VAL A 73 1.54 3.36 5.72
N ASP A 74 0.55 2.55 6.12
CA ASP A 74 -0.82 2.99 6.36
C ASP A 74 -0.91 4.15 7.34
N ASP A 75 -0.29 3.99 8.50
CA ASP A 75 -0.30 4.96 9.58
C ASP A 75 0.41 6.24 9.15
N TYR A 76 1.60 6.12 8.54
CA TYR A 76 2.31 7.27 8.00
C TYR A 76 1.48 8.03 6.96
N TRP A 77 0.80 7.33 6.06
CA TRP A 77 -0.08 7.96 5.08
C TRP A 77 -1.27 8.68 5.71
N ASN A 78 -1.89 8.06 6.72
CA ASN A 78 -3.03 8.67 7.42
C ASN A 78 -2.61 9.95 8.13
N ASP A 79 -1.44 9.95 8.78
CA ASP A 79 -0.88 11.12 9.43
C ASP A 79 -0.52 12.21 8.41
N TYR A 80 0.16 11.82 7.32
CA TYR A 80 0.53 12.72 6.22
C TYR A 80 -0.70 13.42 5.63
N ILE A 81 -1.72 12.67 5.20
CA ILE A 81 -2.97 13.24 4.67
C ILE A 81 -3.72 14.04 5.75
N GLY A 82 -3.64 13.61 7.01
CA GLY A 82 -4.21 14.29 8.16
C GLY A 82 -3.75 15.73 8.31
N GLN A 83 -2.47 16.02 8.03
CA GLN A 83 -1.90 17.37 8.06
C GLN A 83 -2.58 18.32 7.08
N TYR A 84 -3.13 17.79 5.97
CA TYR A 84 -3.78 18.57 4.92
C TYR A 84 -5.32 18.56 4.99
N LYS A 85 -5.89 17.89 5.99
CA LYS A 85 -7.34 17.60 6.09
C LYS A 85 -8.23 18.82 5.93
N ALA A 86 -7.90 19.93 6.59
CA ALA A 86 -8.69 21.17 6.52
C ALA A 86 -8.76 21.73 5.09
N ARG A 87 -7.65 21.72 4.37
CA ARG A 87 -7.57 22.21 2.99
C ARG A 87 -8.21 21.23 2.00
N LEU A 88 -7.99 19.93 2.18
CA LEU A 88 -8.67 18.89 1.42
C LEU A 88 -10.18 19.03 1.49
N TYR A 89 -10.71 19.24 2.69
CA TYR A 89 -12.15 19.39 2.94
C TYR A 89 -12.79 20.64 2.33
N ASN A 90 -12.00 21.59 1.83
CA ASN A 90 -12.49 22.74 1.06
C ASN A 90 -12.46 22.49 -0.45
N LEU A 91 -11.74 21.45 -0.91
CA LEU A 91 -11.51 21.16 -2.33
C LEU A 91 -12.28 19.95 -2.82
N VAL A 92 -12.47 18.95 -1.95
CA VAL A 92 -13.10 17.68 -2.32
C VAL A 92 -14.29 17.35 -1.40
N PRO A 93 -15.26 16.55 -1.86
CA PRO A 93 -16.37 16.09 -1.03
C PRO A 93 -15.88 15.39 0.26
N LYS A 94 -16.56 15.62 1.38
CA LYS A 94 -16.23 14.98 2.67
C LYS A 94 -16.87 13.59 2.77
N ARG A 95 -16.54 12.70 1.83
CA ARG A 95 -17.17 11.37 1.73
C ARG A 95 -16.11 10.26 1.63
N ARG A 96 -16.51 9.02 1.92
CA ARG A 96 -15.61 7.84 1.82
C ARG A 96 -14.95 7.67 0.44
N PRO A 97 -15.68 7.77 -0.70
CA PRO A 97 -15.09 7.64 -2.04
C PRO A 97 -13.87 8.54 -2.26
N THR A 98 -13.88 9.75 -1.70
CA THR A 98 -12.79 10.72 -1.84
C THR A 98 -11.44 10.14 -1.42
N PHE A 99 -11.38 9.48 -0.27
CA PHE A 99 -10.12 8.92 0.21
C PHE A 99 -9.70 7.70 -0.62
N HIS A 100 -10.64 6.89 -1.13
CA HIS A 100 -10.34 5.83 -2.09
C HIS A 100 -9.72 6.41 -3.37
N THR A 101 -10.31 7.45 -3.93
CA THR A 101 -9.79 8.12 -5.12
C THR A 101 -8.37 8.66 -4.92
N LEU A 102 -8.10 9.33 -3.79
CA LEU A 102 -6.77 9.87 -3.50
C LEU A 102 -5.68 8.79 -3.49
N LYS A 103 -6.00 7.61 -2.94
CA LYS A 103 -5.07 6.47 -2.88
C LYS A 103 -4.74 5.92 -4.27
N ILE A 104 -5.75 5.80 -5.13
CA ILE A 104 -5.58 5.27 -6.49
C ILE A 104 -4.80 6.25 -7.37
N LEU A 105 -5.09 7.55 -7.23
CA LEU A 105 -4.33 8.60 -7.93
C LEU A 105 -2.88 8.63 -7.46
N GLN A 106 -2.62 8.35 -6.18
CA GLN A 106 -1.26 8.25 -5.70
C GLN A 106 -0.49 7.11 -6.35
N ASP A 107 -1.07 5.91 -6.43
CA ASP A 107 -0.45 4.79 -7.16
C ASP A 107 -0.17 5.19 -8.62
N LEU A 108 -1.11 5.85 -9.31
CA LEU A 108 -0.90 6.35 -10.67
C LEU A 108 0.32 7.28 -10.76
N TYR A 109 0.43 8.27 -9.86
CA TYR A 109 1.50 9.26 -9.92
C TYR A 109 2.87 8.68 -9.52
N LEU A 110 2.89 7.70 -8.63
CA LEU A 110 4.11 7.13 -8.09
C LEU A 110 4.59 5.87 -8.81
N TYR A 111 3.75 5.26 -9.66
CA TYR A 111 4.07 3.98 -10.30
C TYR A 111 5.45 3.97 -11.00
N ASN A 112 5.77 5.04 -11.73
CA ASN A 112 7.03 5.15 -12.48
C ASN A 112 8.27 5.43 -11.61
N GLN A 113 8.13 5.50 -10.28
CA GLN A 113 9.25 5.61 -9.35
C GLN A 113 9.95 4.26 -9.09
N LEU A 114 9.33 3.16 -9.52
CA LEU A 114 9.92 1.81 -9.51
C LEU A 114 10.02 1.29 -10.95
N ASP A 115 11.13 0.63 -11.29
CA ASP A 115 11.44 0.19 -12.65
C ASP A 115 11.36 -1.33 -12.86
N HIS A 116 11.28 -2.12 -11.78
CA HIS A 116 11.36 -3.58 -11.80
C HIS A 116 10.05 -4.29 -11.40
N TRP A 117 8.90 -3.72 -11.81
CA TRP A 117 7.57 -4.29 -11.58
C TRP A 117 7.40 -5.74 -12.07
N ASP A 118 8.10 -6.14 -13.14
CA ASP A 118 8.08 -7.52 -13.64
C ASP A 118 8.64 -8.54 -12.62
N SER A 119 9.61 -8.12 -11.79
CA SER A 119 10.14 -8.94 -10.70
C SER A 119 9.10 -9.08 -9.58
N ILE A 120 8.57 -7.94 -9.11
CA ILE A 120 7.55 -7.88 -8.06
C ILE A 120 6.32 -8.71 -8.43
N THR A 121 5.83 -8.57 -9.66
CA THR A 121 4.67 -9.35 -10.13
C THR A 121 4.98 -10.84 -10.21
N SER A 122 6.23 -11.21 -10.55
CA SER A 122 6.64 -12.62 -10.56
C SER A 122 6.72 -13.23 -9.16
N GLU A 123 7.05 -12.45 -8.14
CA GLU A 123 7.06 -12.90 -6.74
C GLU A 123 5.68 -13.39 -6.27
N MET A 124 4.60 -12.75 -6.74
CA MET A 124 3.21 -13.10 -6.42
C MET A 124 2.73 -14.43 -7.03
N LYS A 125 3.56 -15.14 -7.82
CA LYS A 125 3.23 -16.49 -8.32
C LYS A 125 3.35 -17.56 -7.24
N VAL A 126 4.03 -17.25 -6.15
CA VAL A 126 4.21 -18.14 -5.00
C VAL A 126 3.14 -17.84 -3.96
N ILE A 127 2.64 -18.89 -3.31
CA ILE A 127 1.81 -18.79 -2.12
C ILE A 127 2.64 -19.29 -0.95
N LEU A 128 2.79 -18.46 0.07
CA LEU A 128 3.51 -18.81 1.28
C LEU A 128 2.58 -19.50 2.28
N PRO A 129 3.05 -20.50 3.04
CA PRO A 129 2.24 -21.15 4.07
C PRO A 129 1.66 -20.17 5.09
N GLU A 130 2.39 -19.11 5.44
CA GLU A 130 1.95 -18.07 6.38
C GLU A 130 0.65 -17.37 5.95
N GLU A 131 0.41 -17.24 4.64
CA GLU A 131 -0.79 -16.58 4.09
C GLU A 131 -2.08 -17.33 4.42
N LEU A 132 -2.00 -18.62 4.73
CA LEU A 132 -3.16 -19.46 5.05
C LEU A 132 -3.48 -19.43 6.55
N THR A 133 -2.67 -18.75 7.38
CA THR A 133 -2.82 -18.75 8.84
C THR A 133 -3.83 -17.73 9.36
N PHE A 134 -4.30 -16.80 8.52
CA PHE A 134 -5.25 -15.74 8.89
C PHE A 134 -6.71 -16.05 8.53
N GLY A 135 -7.00 -17.28 8.07
CA GLY A 135 -8.34 -17.70 7.70
C GLY A 135 -8.74 -17.47 6.24
N ALA A 136 -7.83 -16.92 5.42
CA ALA A 136 -8.02 -16.91 3.96
C ALA A 136 -8.06 -18.35 3.42
N SER A 137 -8.99 -18.63 2.50
CA SER A 137 -8.93 -19.87 1.73
C SER A 137 -7.78 -19.79 0.72
N GLU A 138 -7.21 -20.94 0.35
CA GLU A 138 -6.17 -20.99 -0.69
C GLU A 138 -6.64 -20.36 -2.01
N GLN A 139 -7.94 -20.52 -2.35
CA GLN A 139 -8.52 -19.89 -3.52
C GLN A 139 -8.54 -18.36 -3.40
N ALA A 140 -8.91 -17.82 -2.23
CA ALA A 140 -8.91 -16.38 -2.00
C ALA A 140 -7.49 -15.79 -2.13
N VAL A 141 -6.46 -16.51 -1.67
CA VAL A 141 -5.05 -16.11 -1.85
C VAL A 141 -4.65 -16.13 -3.32
N LYS A 142 -5.03 -17.18 -4.07
CA LYS A 142 -4.79 -17.24 -5.53
C LYS A 142 -5.43 -16.08 -6.28
N ASP A 143 -6.69 -15.79 -5.96
CA ASP A 143 -7.45 -14.70 -6.60
C ASP A 143 -6.82 -13.34 -6.27
N TRP A 144 -6.41 -13.14 -5.00
CA TRP A 144 -5.68 -11.96 -4.55
C TRP A 144 -4.36 -11.77 -5.31
N HIS A 145 -3.54 -12.83 -5.42
CA HIS A 145 -2.28 -12.79 -6.15
C HIS A 145 -2.47 -12.54 -7.65
N ALA A 146 -3.50 -13.12 -8.26
CA ALA A 146 -3.83 -12.86 -9.66
C ALA A 146 -4.23 -11.38 -9.88
N MET A 147 -5.01 -10.83 -8.95
CA MET A 147 -5.42 -9.43 -8.97
C MET A 147 -4.22 -8.48 -8.80
N LEU A 148 -3.32 -8.76 -7.84
CA LEU A 148 -2.08 -8.00 -7.64
C LEU A 148 -1.17 -8.07 -8.87
N GLN A 149 -0.98 -9.25 -9.46
CA GLN A 149 -0.22 -9.40 -10.71
C GLN A 149 -0.80 -8.56 -11.84
N HIS A 150 -2.13 -8.56 -12.00
CA HIS A 150 -2.77 -7.73 -13.01
C HIS A 150 -2.53 -6.24 -12.76
N TYR A 151 -2.77 -5.79 -11.51
CA TYR A 151 -2.68 -4.40 -11.13
C TYR A 151 -1.25 -3.85 -11.22
N LEU A 152 -0.27 -4.58 -10.70
CA LEU A 152 1.13 -4.15 -10.63
C LEU A 152 1.92 -4.36 -11.93
N SER A 153 1.34 -5.01 -12.95
CA SER A 153 2.02 -5.23 -14.25
C SER A 153 2.00 -4.02 -15.18
N LYS A 154 1.24 -2.97 -14.83
CA LYS A 154 1.03 -1.78 -15.65
C LYS A 154 0.73 -0.58 -14.75
N PRO A 155 0.99 0.66 -15.21
CA PRO A 155 0.50 1.84 -14.53
C PRO A 155 -1.02 1.77 -14.33
N PRO A 156 -1.55 2.16 -13.15
CA PRO A 156 -2.98 2.11 -12.88
C PRO A 156 -3.82 2.86 -13.92
N GLN A 157 -4.87 2.21 -14.39
CA GLN A 157 -5.80 2.75 -15.38
C GLN A 157 -7.20 2.88 -14.80
N LYS A 158 -8.05 3.71 -15.40
CA LYS A 158 -9.44 3.87 -14.97
C LYS A 158 -10.22 2.55 -14.98
N SER A 159 -9.89 1.63 -15.88
CA SER A 159 -10.51 0.30 -15.94
C SER A 159 -10.18 -0.56 -14.73
N ASP A 160 -9.05 -0.32 -14.06
CA ASP A 160 -8.64 -1.10 -12.91
C ASP A 160 -9.53 -0.80 -11.69
N LEU A 161 -10.26 0.33 -11.69
CA LEU A 161 -11.26 0.65 -10.68
C LEU A 161 -12.38 -0.40 -10.59
N GLU A 162 -12.63 -1.19 -11.64
CA GLU A 162 -13.62 -2.28 -11.61
C GLU A 162 -13.30 -3.31 -10.52
N MET A 163 -12.03 -3.47 -10.13
CA MET A 163 -11.66 -4.38 -9.04
C MET A 163 -12.30 -3.98 -7.70
N LEU A 164 -12.66 -2.70 -7.53
CA LEU A 164 -13.35 -2.22 -6.34
C LEU A 164 -14.75 -2.81 -6.19
N SER A 165 -15.39 -3.22 -7.28
CA SER A 165 -16.73 -3.84 -7.25
C SER A 165 -16.76 -5.14 -6.44
N LEU A 166 -15.60 -5.78 -6.24
CA LEU A 166 -15.46 -6.97 -5.41
C LEU A 166 -15.57 -6.66 -3.91
N THR A 167 -15.40 -5.39 -3.52
CA THR A 167 -15.16 -5.01 -2.11
C THR A 167 -15.99 -3.81 -1.66
N LEU A 168 -16.51 -3.00 -2.57
CA LEU A 168 -17.24 -1.78 -2.30
C LEU A 168 -18.65 -1.79 -2.93
N PRO A 169 -19.63 -1.11 -2.31
CA PRO A 169 -20.95 -0.92 -2.88
C PRO A 169 -20.93 -0.24 -4.27
N PRO A 170 -21.83 -0.58 -5.20
CA PRO A 170 -21.82 -0.03 -6.57
C PRO A 170 -21.89 1.50 -6.64
N ASP A 171 -22.67 2.15 -5.76
CA ASP A 171 -22.77 3.61 -5.68
C ASP A 171 -21.45 4.25 -5.25
N MET A 172 -20.70 3.60 -4.37
CA MET A 172 -19.37 4.04 -3.95
C MET A 172 -18.36 3.91 -5.10
N VAL A 173 -18.43 2.83 -5.88
CA VAL A 173 -17.57 2.61 -7.04
C VAL A 173 -17.84 3.69 -8.09
N GLU A 174 -19.10 3.99 -8.39
CA GLU A 174 -19.47 5.07 -9.31
C GLU A 174 -18.93 6.44 -8.85
N ASP A 175 -19.10 6.79 -7.57
CA ASP A 175 -18.52 8.01 -7.00
C ASP A 175 -16.98 8.04 -7.19
N ILE A 176 -16.29 6.92 -7.00
CA ILE A 176 -14.83 6.81 -7.21
C ILE A 176 -14.48 7.05 -8.68
N HIS A 177 -15.24 6.50 -9.64
CA HIS A 177 -15.02 6.74 -11.07
C HIS A 177 -15.19 8.22 -11.45
N VAL A 178 -16.20 8.89 -10.90
CA VAL A 178 -16.41 10.33 -11.11
C VAL A 178 -15.25 11.12 -10.51
N PHE A 179 -14.90 10.82 -9.26
CA PHE A 179 -13.86 11.54 -8.53
C PHE A 179 -12.48 11.36 -9.17
N TYR A 180 -12.16 10.15 -9.64
CA TYR A 180 -10.89 9.83 -10.30
C TYR A 180 -10.59 10.77 -11.46
N THR A 181 -11.58 11.04 -12.31
CA THR A 181 -11.41 12.00 -13.40
C THR A 181 -11.39 13.44 -12.91
N SER A 182 -12.25 13.80 -11.94
CA SER A 182 -12.38 15.19 -11.49
C SER A 182 -11.21 15.70 -10.63
N PHE A 183 -10.50 14.82 -9.94
CA PHE A 183 -9.40 15.19 -9.05
C PHE A 183 -8.06 15.30 -9.77
N GLN A 184 -7.92 14.70 -10.96
CA GLN A 184 -6.72 14.81 -11.77
C GLN A 184 -6.50 16.24 -12.26
N GLY A 185 -5.25 16.71 -12.18
CA GLY A 185 -4.87 18.06 -12.62
C GLY A 185 -5.23 19.15 -11.60
N VAL A 186 -5.81 18.78 -10.45
CA VAL A 186 -6.00 19.71 -9.35
C VAL A 186 -4.66 19.87 -8.64
N THR A 187 -3.93 20.95 -8.96
CA THR A 187 -2.54 21.18 -8.54
C THR A 187 -2.27 20.89 -7.06
N PHE A 188 -3.19 21.26 -6.16
CA PHE A 188 -3.02 20.95 -4.75
C PHE A 188 -3.05 19.45 -4.44
N LEU A 189 -4.00 18.71 -5.03
CA LEU A 189 -4.13 17.27 -4.84
C LEU A 189 -2.93 16.55 -5.45
N ASP A 190 -2.58 16.88 -6.69
CA ASP A 190 -1.42 16.29 -7.38
C ASP A 190 -0.15 16.47 -6.55
N ASN A 191 0.09 17.70 -6.05
CA ASN A 191 1.26 18.00 -5.24
C ASN A 191 1.32 17.16 -3.96
N ILE A 192 0.24 17.08 -3.17
CA ILE A 192 0.29 16.30 -1.93
C ILE A 192 0.47 14.81 -2.21
N LEU A 193 -0.11 14.27 -3.28
CA LEU A 193 -0.01 12.84 -3.58
C LEU A 193 1.39 12.48 -4.08
N ILE A 194 2.02 13.35 -4.88
CA ILE A 194 3.39 13.19 -5.37
C ILE A 194 4.42 13.38 -4.25
N GLN A 195 4.25 14.39 -3.37
CA GLN A 195 5.22 14.69 -2.31
C GLN A 195 5.26 13.67 -1.17
N PHE A 196 4.24 12.81 -1.06
CA PHE A 196 4.23 11.73 -0.09
C PHE A 196 5.49 10.86 -0.16
N TYR A 197 5.89 10.43 -1.36
CA TYR A 197 7.02 9.51 -1.53
C TYR A 197 8.38 10.09 -1.12
N PRO A 198 8.81 11.28 -1.59
CA PRO A 198 10.06 11.86 -1.13
C PRO A 198 10.04 12.13 0.40
N GLU A 199 8.90 12.48 0.98
CA GLU A 199 8.79 12.68 2.43
C GLU A 199 8.95 11.38 3.21
N ILE A 200 8.21 10.32 2.88
CA ILE A 200 8.35 9.03 3.59
C ILE A 200 9.73 8.42 3.37
N LYS A 201 10.32 8.58 2.18
CA LYS A 201 11.69 8.15 1.91
C LYS A 201 12.70 8.87 2.81
N ALA A 202 12.64 10.19 2.89
CA ALA A 202 13.54 10.97 3.75
C ALA A 202 13.34 10.62 5.24
N TYR A 203 12.08 10.41 5.65
CA TYR A 203 11.76 9.95 7.00
C TYR A 203 12.38 8.58 7.29
N LEU A 204 12.20 7.61 6.40
CA LEU A 204 12.84 6.29 6.50
C LEU A 204 14.35 6.45 6.57
N GLU A 205 15.01 7.20 5.69
CA GLU A 205 16.47 7.40 5.72
C GLU A 205 16.97 8.02 7.04
N SER A 206 16.18 8.91 7.67
CA SER A 206 16.54 9.56 8.93
C SER A 206 16.58 8.63 10.15
N ILE A 207 15.76 7.58 10.16
CA ILE A 207 15.75 6.57 11.24
C ILE A 207 17.06 5.78 11.22
N SER A 208 17.51 5.36 10.03
CA SER A 208 18.75 4.59 9.83
C SER A 208 20.00 5.34 10.30
N VAL A 209 20.08 6.65 10.08
CA VAL A 209 21.22 7.46 10.54
C VAL A 209 21.30 7.55 12.07
N SER A 210 20.15 7.49 12.74
CA SER A 210 20.09 7.62 14.20
C SER A 210 20.57 6.36 14.94
N THR A 211 20.44 5.18 14.33
CA THR A 211 20.88 3.90 14.92
C THR A 211 22.38 3.66 14.78
N VAL A 212 23.04 4.18 13.74
CA VAL A 212 24.50 4.08 13.55
C VAL A 212 25.30 4.99 14.49
N ASN A 213 24.71 6.10 14.94
CA ASN A 213 25.40 7.06 15.84
C ASN A 213 25.30 6.72 17.34
N LEU A 214 24.66 5.59 17.67
CA LEU A 214 24.51 5.10 19.04
C LEU A 214 25.28 3.79 19.31
N SER A 215 26.01 3.27 18.33
CA SER A 215 26.93 2.12 18.45
C SER A 215 28.38 2.56 18.56
#